data_AF-A0A428TM61-F1
#
_entry.id   AF-A0A428TM61-F1
#
_cell.length_a   1.000
_cell.length_b   1.000
_cell.length_c   1.000
_cell.angle_alpha   90.00
_cell.angle_beta   90.00
_cell.angle_gamma   90.00
#
_symmetry.space_group_name_H-M   'P 1'
#
loop_
_entity.id
_entity.type
_entity.pdbx_description
1 polymer ?
#
loop_
_entity_poly.entity_id
_entity_poly.type
_entity_poly.pdbx_seq_one_letter_code
_entity_poly.pdbx_strand_id
1 'polypeptide(L)'
;MNEGINFSVDRHPRLNESRGTAAPVRAVLHVYKVNESAGPRLERSRIMHSDGLATALASAAPSALNSMSRNARSLFTESMNWMDDYYDSEAGYLFDFSATSALNHDTRSSVWYALGLLARNKGDDATEAEKIITNVIHAQYEDPKDEWYGTYQKEPEEPYVGSPHYPAKIYNSWDPNWRGFVGTTLIMAMEEYSAIISKSTQKLILQSLYNTTKGDEYRFGNTDNTKDNLYPAYSNPSIMRAFVSGWTGRRLHEKNMTTSGEKYAQDIIDLFNRADTLSEFNSGTYTGVSLFGLLLWSKYLPEDSVMTKAAPGMIEHTWEAIGQLWHPGMKNIAGPWDRSYGYDMNRYLSLMALWFWTLIGKENSSLINKASPGFMILDSCTDHAQPQIMSHMADYAWCPLFAILADHHQSLIPKKVLSGLKRFSGEHTFEASAYYPPFDKVPRNITTWLSDKLTIGAESFDEIAIGGPSQNQEAFNPAVVQWDTGKEISFISLYPTETALQTKVGPGQLILSYPNGSSGSIFSLLVGTFKSKRTISGWEDIAGLKVAVSGNVNTTYGLSFGGQYGGSDSPIRDFEFWNFTYTMPAGFSGTPSLTLDLEIS
;
A
#
# COMPACT_ATOMS: atom_id res chain seq x y z
N MET A 1 -13.40 6.61 11.85
CA MET A 1 -12.66 5.65 12.69
C MET A 1 -12.79 4.24 12.11
N ASN A 2 -11.93 3.92 11.15
CA ASN A 2 -11.43 2.58 10.82
C ASN A 2 -10.29 2.80 9.82
N GLU A 3 -9.11 3.04 10.37
CA GLU A 3 -7.88 3.26 9.64
C GLU A 3 -7.37 1.91 9.12
N GLY A 4 -7.32 1.75 7.80
CA GLY A 4 -6.47 0.74 7.20
C GLY A 4 -5.03 1.08 7.56
N ILE A 5 -4.36 0.19 8.29
CA ILE A 5 -2.92 0.17 8.64
C ILE A 5 -2.29 1.57 8.46
N ASN A 6 -2.71 2.52 9.31
CA ASN A 6 -2.05 3.82 9.45
C ASN A 6 -0.99 3.66 10.54
N PHE A 7 0.24 3.95 10.17
CA PHE A 7 1.29 4.27 11.12
C PHE A 7 1.24 5.77 11.43
N SER A 8 0.29 6.26 12.24
CA SER A 8 0.43 7.60 12.86
C SER A 8 -0.63 7.93 13.92
N VAL A 9 -0.13 8.12 15.15
CA VAL A 9 -0.50 9.13 16.17
C VAL A 9 -1.98 9.29 16.55
N ASP A 10 -2.34 8.63 17.65
CA ASP A 10 -3.49 9.02 18.48
C ASP A 10 -2.98 9.60 19.82
N ARG A 11 -3.09 10.92 20.05
CA ARG A 11 -2.98 11.51 21.39
C ARG A 11 -4.02 12.62 21.58
N HIS A 12 -5.03 12.31 22.37
CA HIS A 12 -6.03 13.27 22.84
C HIS A 12 -5.45 14.42 23.68
N PRO A 13 -6.14 15.58 23.73
CA PRO A 13 -5.62 16.82 24.29
C PRO A 13 -5.69 16.83 25.83
N ARG A 14 -4.62 17.37 26.45
CA ARG A 14 -4.53 17.62 27.88
C ARG A 14 -5.52 18.70 28.32
N LEU A 15 -6.27 18.39 29.38
CA LEU A 15 -6.97 19.34 30.25
C LEU A 15 -5.94 20.20 31.01
N ASN A 16 -6.02 21.52 30.86
CA ASN A 16 -5.59 22.53 31.85
C ASN A 16 -6.62 22.50 33.00
N GLU A 17 -6.36 22.77 34.28
CA GLU A 17 -5.37 23.63 34.95
C GLU A 17 -5.46 23.33 36.47
N SER A 18 -4.37 23.50 37.25
CA SER A 18 -4.38 24.36 38.46
C SER A 18 -2.98 24.45 39.11
N ARG A 19 -2.72 25.62 39.68
CA ARG A 19 -1.44 26.17 40.15
C ARG A 19 -0.91 25.56 41.45
N GLY A 20 0.41 25.53 41.59
CA GLY A 20 1.11 25.40 42.87
C GLY A 20 2.60 25.74 42.75
N THR A 21 3.02 26.79 43.44
CA THR A 21 4.38 27.39 43.49
C THR A 21 5.40 26.56 44.29
N ALA A 22 6.66 26.46 43.84
CA ALA A 22 7.87 26.47 44.70
C ALA A 22 9.20 26.44 43.89
N ALA A 23 10.26 26.94 44.54
CA ALA A 23 11.58 27.41 44.07
C ALA A 23 12.60 26.30 43.63
N PRO A 24 13.78 26.67 43.07
CA PRO A 24 14.63 25.76 42.29
C PRO A 24 15.67 25.01 43.13
N VAL A 25 15.94 23.75 42.75
CA VAL A 25 17.04 22.94 43.29
C VAL A 25 18.08 22.71 42.19
N ARG A 26 19.32 23.13 42.46
CA ARG A 26 20.53 22.85 41.68
C ARG A 26 20.82 21.34 41.70
N ALA A 27 21.00 20.74 40.52
CA ALA A 27 21.63 19.43 40.38
C ALA A 27 23.02 19.58 39.76
N VAL A 28 23.99 18.94 40.41
CA VAL A 28 25.42 18.92 40.11
C VAL A 28 25.69 17.84 39.06
N LEU A 29 26.36 18.20 37.95
CA LEU A 29 26.86 17.25 36.95
C LEU A 29 28.18 16.63 37.45
N HIS A 30 28.21 15.30 37.60
CA HIS A 30 29.45 14.54 37.75
C HIS A 30 29.91 14.04 36.39
N VAL A 31 31.09 14.49 35.96
CA VAL A 31 31.82 14.04 34.77
C VAL A 31 32.70 12.85 35.16
N TYR A 32 32.50 11.69 34.54
CA TYR A 32 33.46 10.59 34.58
C TYR A 32 34.37 10.65 33.35
N LYS A 33 35.67 10.89 33.57
CA LYS A 33 36.74 10.67 32.60
C LYS A 33 37.17 9.21 32.67
N VAL A 34 37.19 8.51 31.53
CA VAL A 34 37.85 7.20 31.39
C VAL A 34 39.18 7.44 30.68
N ASN A 35 40.27 6.96 31.31
CA ASN A 35 41.63 7.01 30.81
C ASN A 35 41.87 5.90 29.79
N GLU A 36 42.51 6.25 28.68
CA GLU A 36 43.19 5.32 27.77
C GLU A 36 44.49 4.80 28.40
N SER A 37 44.75 3.50 28.25
CA SER A 37 46.12 2.98 28.30
C SER A 37 46.26 1.81 27.31
N ALA A 38 47.21 2.01 26.38
CA ALA A 38 47.61 1.05 25.36
C ALA A 38 48.68 0.09 25.92
N GLY A 39 48.63 -1.18 25.52
CA GLY A 39 49.66 -2.20 25.75
C GLY A 39 49.51 -3.36 24.76
N PRO A 40 50.60 -4.03 24.32
CA PRO A 40 50.74 -4.53 22.95
C PRO A 40 50.28 -5.98 22.73
N ARG A 41 49.87 -6.25 21.48
CA ARG A 41 49.57 -7.57 20.89
C ARG A 41 50.80 -8.46 20.84
N LEU A 42 50.68 -9.69 21.34
CA LEU A 42 51.59 -10.80 21.09
C LEU A 42 50.91 -11.80 20.13
N GLU A 43 51.48 -11.93 18.94
CA GLU A 43 51.19 -13.01 18.01
C GLU A 43 51.59 -14.37 18.61
N ARG A 44 50.67 -15.34 18.55
CA ARG A 44 51.00 -16.75 18.69
C ARG A 44 50.37 -17.54 17.55
N SER A 45 51.22 -17.82 16.56
CA SER A 45 51.08 -18.94 15.63
C SER A 45 50.85 -20.23 16.42
N ARG A 46 49.74 -20.92 16.13
CA ARG A 46 49.53 -22.32 16.51
C ARG A 46 49.04 -23.09 15.29
N ILE A 47 49.93 -23.95 14.83
CA ILE A 47 49.71 -25.06 13.90
C ILE A 47 48.56 -25.92 14.45
N MET A 48 47.49 -26.10 13.66
CA MET A 48 46.50 -27.15 13.89
C MET A 48 46.62 -28.22 12.82
N HIS A 49 46.61 -29.46 13.32
CA HIS A 49 46.65 -30.70 12.58
C HIS A 49 45.43 -30.87 11.68
N SER A 50 45.68 -31.51 10.54
CA SER A 50 44.72 -31.97 9.56
C SER A 50 43.90 -33.15 10.12
N ASP A 51 42.64 -32.92 10.44
CA ASP A 51 41.63 -33.97 10.48
C ASP A 51 40.64 -33.73 9.34
N GLY A 52 40.67 -34.64 8.38
CA GLY A 52 39.81 -34.64 7.21
C GLY A 52 38.38 -35.05 7.59
N LEU A 53 37.53 -34.06 7.85
CA LEU A 53 36.09 -34.18 7.65
C LEU A 53 35.81 -33.87 6.19
N ALA A 54 35.44 -34.89 5.41
CA ALA A 54 34.88 -34.70 4.10
C ALA A 54 33.48 -34.07 4.25
N THR A 55 33.45 -32.75 4.38
CA THR A 55 32.23 -31.96 4.20
C THR A 55 31.81 -32.16 2.75
N ALA A 56 30.68 -32.83 2.54
CA ALA A 56 29.98 -32.76 1.28
C ALA A 56 29.70 -31.27 1.03
N LEU A 57 30.43 -30.68 0.07
CA LEU A 57 30.12 -29.37 -0.46
C LEU A 57 28.73 -29.51 -1.11
N ALA A 58 27.68 -29.25 -0.33
CA ALA A 58 26.41 -28.85 -0.90
C ALA A 58 26.74 -27.64 -1.78
N SER A 59 26.61 -27.81 -3.10
CA SER A 59 26.78 -26.69 -4.02
C SER A 59 25.78 -25.61 -3.59
N ALA A 60 26.27 -24.53 -3.00
CA ALA A 60 25.43 -23.41 -2.62
C ALA A 60 24.68 -22.96 -3.88
N ALA A 61 23.35 -22.99 -3.83
CA ALA A 61 22.54 -22.55 -4.97
C ALA A 61 22.96 -21.11 -5.33
N PRO A 62 23.11 -20.78 -6.62
CA PRO A 62 23.55 -19.45 -7.01
C PRO A 62 22.49 -18.40 -6.63
N SER A 63 22.96 -17.22 -6.24
CA SER A 63 22.13 -16.04 -5.94
C SER A 63 21.22 -15.67 -7.11
N ALA A 64 19.94 -15.39 -6.83
CA ALA A 64 18.95 -15.04 -7.86
C ALA A 64 19.23 -13.68 -8.52
N LEU A 65 19.97 -12.80 -7.84
CA LEU A 65 20.29 -11.44 -8.30
C LEU A 65 20.91 -11.42 -9.70
N ASN A 66 21.74 -12.42 -10.02
CA ASN A 66 22.44 -12.49 -11.31
C ASN A 66 21.49 -12.68 -12.50
N SER A 67 20.31 -13.25 -12.27
CA SER A 67 19.29 -13.48 -13.29
C SER A 67 18.34 -12.29 -13.49
N MET A 68 18.19 -11.43 -12.47
CA MET A 68 17.26 -10.29 -12.51
C MET A 68 17.70 -9.23 -13.53
N SER A 69 16.72 -8.60 -14.19
CA SER A 69 16.94 -7.39 -14.98
C SER A 69 17.55 -6.25 -14.14
N ARG A 70 18.17 -5.25 -14.81
CA ARG A 70 18.88 -4.16 -14.13
C ARG A 70 18.01 -3.44 -13.10
N ASN A 71 16.78 -3.11 -13.47
CA ASN A 71 15.85 -2.36 -12.62
C ASN A 71 15.38 -3.21 -11.44
N ALA A 72 14.99 -4.47 -11.70
CA ALA A 72 14.61 -5.41 -10.65
C ALA A 72 15.74 -5.65 -9.66
N ARG A 73 16.98 -5.81 -10.14
CA ARG A 73 18.17 -5.96 -9.30
C ARG A 73 18.43 -4.71 -8.45
N SER A 74 18.32 -3.51 -9.02
CA SER A 74 18.49 -2.26 -8.27
C SER A 74 17.43 -2.11 -7.17
N LEU A 75 16.16 -2.35 -7.50
CA LEU A 75 15.06 -2.35 -6.52
C LEU A 75 15.29 -3.38 -5.40
N PHE A 76 15.69 -4.60 -5.75
CA PHE A 76 16.03 -5.65 -4.79
C PHE A 76 17.19 -5.24 -3.89
N THR A 77 18.31 -4.82 -4.47
CA THR A 77 19.53 -4.51 -3.70
C THR A 77 19.31 -3.32 -2.76
N GLU A 78 18.65 -2.25 -3.22
CA GLU A 78 18.41 -1.07 -2.39
C GLU A 78 17.45 -1.35 -1.23
N SER A 79 16.41 -2.16 -1.46
CA SER A 79 15.46 -2.53 -0.41
C SER A 79 16.02 -3.53 0.59
N MET A 80 16.78 -4.53 0.14
CA MET A 80 17.44 -5.47 1.05
C MET A 80 18.45 -4.75 1.95
N ASN A 81 19.26 -3.86 1.41
CA ASN A 81 20.18 -3.06 2.22
C ASN A 81 19.44 -2.18 3.25
N TRP A 82 18.24 -1.68 2.89
CA TRP A 82 17.42 -0.91 3.83
C TRP A 82 16.81 -1.79 4.92
N MET A 83 16.28 -2.97 4.60
CA MET A 83 15.73 -3.88 5.60
C MET A 83 16.81 -4.51 6.51
N ASP A 84 18.05 -4.68 6.00
CA ASP A 84 19.18 -5.14 6.82
C ASP A 84 19.41 -4.19 8.04
N ASP A 85 19.14 -2.89 7.91
CA ASP A 85 19.24 -1.91 9.02
C ASP A 85 18.16 -2.09 10.10
N TYR A 86 17.06 -2.78 9.78
CA TYR A 86 15.96 -3.08 10.70
C TYR A 86 16.00 -4.51 11.24
N TYR A 87 16.91 -5.36 10.76
CA TYR A 87 16.91 -6.77 11.15
C TYR A 87 17.53 -7.00 12.52
N ASP A 88 16.71 -7.51 13.45
CA ASP A 88 17.18 -8.06 14.71
C ASP A 88 17.48 -9.55 14.54
N SER A 89 18.76 -9.87 14.33
CA SER A 89 19.23 -11.25 14.24
C SER A 89 19.07 -12.05 15.53
N GLU A 90 18.93 -11.43 16.71
CA GLU A 90 18.69 -12.14 17.97
C GLU A 90 17.24 -12.62 18.03
N ALA A 91 16.28 -11.73 17.77
CA ALA A 91 14.86 -12.04 17.72
C ALA A 91 14.48 -12.89 16.50
N GLY A 92 15.15 -12.68 15.35
CA GLY A 92 14.76 -13.26 14.07
C GLY A 92 13.54 -12.56 13.46
N TYR A 93 13.51 -11.23 13.54
CA TYR A 93 12.45 -10.37 13.01
C TYR A 93 13.03 -9.03 12.57
N LEU A 94 12.31 -8.30 11.72
CA LEU A 94 12.53 -6.87 11.50
C LEU A 94 11.87 -6.06 12.61
N PHE A 95 12.53 -5.00 13.07
CA PHE A 95 11.89 -3.94 13.83
C PHE A 95 10.81 -3.24 13.00
N ASP A 96 9.78 -2.75 13.67
CA ASP A 96 8.73 -1.95 13.05
C ASP A 96 9.31 -0.69 12.37
N PHE A 97 8.92 -0.47 11.12
CA PHE A 97 9.48 0.62 10.30
C PHE A 97 9.01 2.01 10.73
N SER A 98 7.90 2.11 11.46
CA SER A 98 7.27 3.41 11.75
C SER A 98 7.96 4.19 12.85
N ALA A 99 8.77 3.52 13.67
CA ALA A 99 9.33 4.08 14.90
C ALA A 99 8.27 4.66 15.86
N THR A 100 6.99 4.27 15.73
CA THR A 100 5.92 4.69 16.65
C THR A 100 5.84 3.79 17.89
N SER A 101 6.25 2.53 17.76
CA SER A 101 6.44 1.59 18.86
C SER A 101 7.92 1.40 19.15
N ALA A 102 8.31 1.49 20.43
CA ALA A 102 9.72 1.45 20.82
C ALA A 102 10.25 0.00 20.78
N LEU A 103 11.07 -0.31 19.77
CA LEU A 103 11.75 -1.60 19.61
C LEU A 103 10.81 -2.82 19.48
N ASN A 104 9.58 -2.61 19.01
CA ASN A 104 8.70 -3.72 18.64
C ASN A 104 9.04 -4.24 17.23
N HIS A 105 8.67 -5.48 16.96
CA HIS A 105 8.94 -6.13 15.67
C HIS A 105 7.69 -6.21 14.78
N ASP A 106 7.89 -6.35 13.47
CA ASP A 106 6.80 -6.55 12.50
C ASP A 106 6.87 -7.94 11.88
N THR A 107 5.82 -8.74 12.06
CA THR A 107 5.78 -10.12 11.56
C THR A 107 5.65 -10.20 10.04
N ARG A 108 4.79 -9.38 9.43
CA ARG A 108 4.48 -9.49 7.99
C ARG A 108 5.68 -9.18 7.11
N SER A 109 6.35 -8.06 7.37
CA SER A 109 7.52 -7.61 6.61
C SER A 109 8.74 -8.49 6.88
N SER A 110 8.82 -9.11 8.06
CA SER A 110 9.84 -10.13 8.34
C SER A 110 9.76 -11.30 7.36
N VAL A 111 8.56 -11.79 7.01
CA VAL A 111 8.42 -12.87 6.03
C VAL A 111 8.84 -12.42 4.62
N TRP A 112 8.54 -11.17 4.25
CA TRP A 112 8.99 -10.59 2.97
C TRP A 112 10.51 -10.49 2.89
N TYR A 113 11.14 -10.08 4.00
CA TYR A 113 12.59 -10.05 4.13
C TYR A 113 13.19 -11.46 4.10
N ALA A 114 12.59 -12.46 4.74
CA ALA A 114 13.02 -13.85 4.65
C ALA A 114 13.03 -14.36 3.20
N LEU A 115 12.03 -14.03 2.38
CA LEU A 115 12.04 -14.33 0.95
C LEU A 115 13.20 -13.61 0.23
N GLY A 116 13.46 -12.36 0.59
CA GLY A 116 14.61 -11.60 0.10
C GLY A 116 15.96 -12.23 0.46
N LEU A 117 16.12 -12.70 1.70
CA LEU A 117 17.30 -13.45 2.15
C LEU A 117 17.50 -14.71 1.31
N LEU A 118 16.44 -15.51 1.08
CA LEU A 118 16.51 -16.70 0.23
C LEU A 118 16.92 -16.37 -1.21
N ALA A 119 16.42 -15.26 -1.76
CA ALA A 119 16.78 -14.80 -3.09
C ALA A 119 18.24 -14.29 -3.17
N ARG A 120 18.71 -13.60 -2.13
CA ARG A 120 20.08 -13.09 -2.01
C ARG A 120 21.08 -14.22 -1.84
N ASN A 121 20.75 -15.19 -0.99
CA ASN A 121 21.47 -16.41 -0.68
C ASN A 121 22.98 -16.20 -0.44
N LYS A 122 23.33 -15.25 0.42
CA LYS A 122 24.71 -14.93 0.78
C LYS A 122 24.97 -15.21 2.25
N GLY A 123 26.09 -15.88 2.56
CA GLY A 123 26.50 -16.09 3.96
C GLY A 123 25.49 -16.93 4.72
N ASP A 124 24.94 -16.38 5.80
CA ASP A 124 23.93 -16.97 6.68
C ASP A 124 22.48 -16.67 6.27
N ASP A 125 22.24 -15.95 5.17
CA ASP A 125 20.91 -15.55 4.68
C ASP A 125 19.88 -16.71 4.72
N ALA A 126 20.25 -17.91 4.25
CA ALA A 126 19.33 -19.05 4.24
C ALA A 126 18.96 -19.53 5.66
N THR A 127 19.92 -19.52 6.59
CA THR A 127 19.69 -19.89 7.99
C THR A 127 18.80 -18.85 8.68
N GLU A 128 19.07 -17.57 8.47
CA GLU A 128 18.28 -16.48 9.04
C GLU A 128 16.86 -16.44 8.45
N ALA A 129 16.71 -16.71 7.14
CA ALA A 129 15.40 -16.86 6.52
C ALA A 129 14.58 -18.00 7.15
N GLU A 130 15.20 -19.17 7.36
CA GLU A 130 14.53 -20.29 8.02
C GLU A 130 14.15 -19.98 9.48
N LYS A 131 15.00 -19.23 10.20
CA LYS A 131 14.71 -18.76 11.55
C LYS A 131 13.45 -17.88 11.56
N ILE A 132 13.41 -16.86 10.70
CA ILE A 132 12.25 -15.96 10.59
C ILE A 132 10.98 -16.75 10.23
N ILE A 133 11.03 -17.58 9.19
CA ILE A 133 9.88 -18.38 8.73
C ILE A 133 9.35 -19.27 9.86
N THR A 134 10.25 -19.93 10.59
CA THR A 134 9.88 -20.82 11.70
C THR A 134 9.24 -20.04 12.85
N ASN A 135 9.82 -18.89 13.21
CA ASN A 135 9.30 -18.02 14.26
C ASN A 135 7.88 -17.53 13.93
N VAL A 136 7.68 -17.03 12.71
CA VAL A 136 6.37 -16.54 12.26
C VAL A 136 5.32 -17.65 12.23
N ILE A 137 5.69 -18.85 11.76
CA ILE A 137 4.76 -19.99 11.73
C ILE A 137 4.39 -20.43 13.16
N HIS A 138 5.34 -20.45 14.10
CA HIS A 138 5.03 -20.76 15.50
C HIS A 138 4.14 -19.71 16.18
N ALA A 139 4.12 -18.48 15.67
CA ALA A 139 3.23 -17.40 16.10
C ALA A 139 1.87 -17.42 15.38
N GLN A 140 1.58 -18.42 14.53
CA GLN A 140 0.27 -18.58 13.91
C GLN A 140 -0.76 -19.04 14.94
N TYR A 141 -1.99 -18.52 14.86
CA TYR A 141 -3.05 -18.94 15.76
C TYR A 141 -3.66 -20.28 15.33
N GLU A 142 -3.73 -21.23 16.25
CA GLU A 142 -4.10 -22.62 15.94
C GLU A 142 -5.42 -23.11 16.56
N ASP A 143 -6.12 -22.32 17.39
CA ASP A 143 -7.43 -22.73 17.93
C ASP A 143 -8.54 -22.49 16.89
N PRO A 144 -9.18 -23.54 16.34
CA PRO A 144 -10.21 -23.39 15.32
C PRO A 144 -11.50 -22.73 15.82
N LYS A 145 -11.68 -22.53 17.13
CA LYS A 145 -12.84 -21.81 17.69
C LYS A 145 -12.74 -20.29 17.48
N ASP A 146 -11.56 -19.79 17.23
CA ASP A 146 -11.30 -18.36 17.15
C ASP A 146 -11.46 -17.83 15.73
N GLU A 147 -12.05 -16.63 15.59
CA GLU A 147 -12.20 -15.97 14.27
C GLU A 147 -10.85 -15.70 13.58
N TRP A 148 -9.78 -15.58 14.38
CA TRP A 148 -8.41 -15.36 13.92
C TRP A 148 -7.62 -16.66 13.66
N TYR A 149 -8.24 -17.84 13.71
CA TYR A 149 -7.59 -19.11 13.35
C TYR A 149 -6.84 -19.03 12.01
N GLY A 150 -5.60 -19.52 11.97
CA GLY A 150 -4.76 -19.52 10.78
C GLY A 150 -4.19 -18.16 10.37
N THR A 151 -4.54 -17.05 11.04
CA THR A 151 -3.78 -15.79 10.90
C THR A 151 -2.56 -15.80 11.81
N TYR A 152 -1.74 -14.75 11.74
CA TYR A 152 -0.48 -14.63 12.46
C TYR A 152 -0.57 -13.48 13.47
N GLN A 153 0.23 -13.57 14.54
CA GLN A 153 0.47 -12.40 15.38
C GLN A 153 1.03 -11.24 14.54
N LYS A 154 0.62 -10.02 14.84
CA LYS A 154 1.12 -8.82 14.14
C LYS A 154 2.55 -8.49 14.53
N GLU A 155 2.85 -8.66 15.80
CA GLU A 155 4.17 -8.55 16.40
C GLU A 155 4.37 -9.72 17.37
N PRO A 156 5.58 -10.26 17.52
CA PRO A 156 5.85 -11.34 18.47
C PRO A 156 5.67 -10.90 19.94
N GLU A 157 5.68 -9.59 20.23
CA GLU A 157 5.47 -9.04 21.57
C GLU A 157 4.00 -8.98 22.03
N GLU A 158 3.02 -9.19 21.13
CA GLU A 158 1.63 -8.91 21.48
C GLU A 158 1.00 -9.97 22.41
N PRO A 159 0.06 -9.57 23.29
CA PRO A 159 -0.73 -10.52 24.05
C PRO A 159 -1.59 -11.42 23.14
N TYR A 160 -2.05 -12.55 23.68
CA TYR A 160 -2.99 -13.40 22.95
C TYR A 160 -4.33 -12.68 22.71
N VAL A 161 -4.80 -12.71 21.47
CA VAL A 161 -6.05 -12.07 21.02
C VAL A 161 -7.25 -12.72 21.70
N GLY A 162 -8.25 -11.90 22.08
CA GLY A 162 -9.45 -12.38 22.77
C GLY A 162 -9.27 -12.55 24.28
N SER A 163 -8.07 -12.30 24.82
CA SER A 163 -7.89 -12.23 26.27
C SER A 163 -8.64 -11.02 26.88
N PRO A 164 -8.98 -11.02 28.19
CA PRO A 164 -9.77 -9.95 28.82
C PRO A 164 -9.18 -8.53 28.67
N HIS A 165 -7.86 -8.43 28.45
CA HIS A 165 -7.13 -7.17 28.31
C HIS A 165 -6.59 -6.93 26.89
N TYR A 166 -6.81 -7.86 25.96
CA TYR A 166 -6.51 -7.71 24.54
C TYR A 166 -7.67 -8.27 23.72
N PRO A 167 -8.85 -7.61 23.78
CA PRO A 167 -10.07 -8.11 23.16
C PRO A 167 -9.93 -8.18 21.64
N ALA A 168 -10.61 -9.16 21.03
CA ALA A 168 -10.59 -9.33 19.59
C ALA A 168 -11.28 -8.16 18.88
N LYS A 169 -10.54 -7.47 18.00
CA LYS A 169 -11.03 -6.45 17.10
C LYS A 169 -10.40 -6.64 15.73
N ILE A 170 -11.22 -7.06 14.76
CA ILE A 170 -10.79 -7.29 13.39
C ILE A 170 -10.19 -6.02 12.76
N TYR A 171 -9.12 -6.18 11.97
CA TYR A 171 -8.27 -5.11 11.42
C TYR A 171 -7.55 -4.23 12.45
N ASN A 172 -7.62 -4.61 13.74
CA ASN A 172 -6.87 -3.96 14.80
C ASN A 172 -6.06 -4.99 15.58
N SER A 173 -6.63 -5.67 16.58
CA SER A 173 -5.88 -6.63 17.40
C SER A 173 -5.48 -7.88 16.60
N TRP A 174 -6.13 -8.14 15.47
CA TRP A 174 -5.77 -9.15 14.49
C TRP A 174 -6.23 -8.69 13.09
N ASP A 175 -5.57 -9.18 12.04
CA ASP A 175 -5.95 -8.87 10.66
C ASP A 175 -6.10 -10.18 9.84
N PRO A 176 -7.29 -10.49 9.30
CA PRO A 176 -7.49 -11.68 8.48
C PRO A 176 -6.75 -11.63 7.13
N ASN A 177 -6.38 -10.46 6.63
CA ASN A 177 -5.68 -10.33 5.35
C ASN A 177 -4.25 -10.86 5.41
N TRP A 178 -3.67 -10.98 6.61
CA TRP A 178 -2.32 -11.49 6.82
C TRP A 178 -2.18 -12.96 6.43
N ARG A 179 -3.27 -13.72 6.45
CA ARG A 179 -3.37 -15.05 5.83
C ARG A 179 -2.88 -15.03 4.38
N GLY A 180 -3.39 -14.08 3.60
CA GLY A 180 -2.98 -13.87 2.21
C GLY A 180 -1.54 -13.39 2.10
N PHE A 181 -1.18 -12.29 2.77
CA PHE A 181 0.15 -11.66 2.64
C PHE A 181 1.31 -12.60 3.03
N VAL A 182 1.18 -13.31 4.15
CA VAL A 182 2.18 -14.28 4.60
C VAL A 182 2.12 -15.54 3.74
N GLY A 183 0.92 -16.07 3.50
CA GLY A 183 0.71 -17.30 2.74
C GLY A 183 1.27 -17.24 1.31
N THR A 184 1.02 -16.15 0.58
CA THR A 184 1.58 -15.95 -0.77
C THR A 184 3.11 -15.92 -0.75
N THR A 185 3.70 -15.31 0.27
CA THR A 185 5.16 -15.19 0.40
C THR A 185 5.80 -16.54 0.72
N LEU A 186 5.19 -17.33 1.61
CA LEU A 186 5.63 -18.68 1.89
C LEU A 186 5.52 -19.60 0.66
N ILE A 187 4.48 -19.44 -0.16
CA ILE A 187 4.36 -20.15 -1.44
C ILE A 187 5.50 -19.74 -2.39
N MET A 188 5.79 -18.45 -2.53
CA MET A 188 6.95 -18.00 -3.33
C MET A 188 8.26 -18.61 -2.84
N ALA A 189 8.47 -18.68 -1.52
CA ALA A 189 9.66 -19.32 -0.96
C ALA A 189 9.75 -20.82 -1.35
N MET A 190 8.62 -21.53 -1.36
CA MET A 190 8.55 -22.94 -1.78
C MET A 190 8.78 -23.11 -3.29
N GLU A 191 8.20 -22.25 -4.12
CA GLU A 191 8.31 -22.32 -5.58
C GLU A 191 9.70 -21.95 -6.08
N GLU A 192 10.28 -20.88 -5.53
CA GLU A 192 11.54 -20.32 -6.02
C GLU A 192 12.76 -20.93 -5.31
N TYR A 193 12.64 -21.30 -4.03
CA TYR A 193 13.80 -21.56 -3.16
C TYR A 193 13.70 -22.83 -2.31
N SER A 194 12.78 -23.77 -2.60
CA SER A 194 12.66 -25.01 -1.82
C SER A 194 13.91 -25.91 -1.83
N ALA A 195 14.85 -25.72 -2.76
CA ALA A 195 16.11 -26.46 -2.78
C ALA A 195 17.07 -26.06 -1.64
N ILE A 196 16.93 -24.83 -1.10
CA ILE A 196 17.79 -24.31 -0.03
C ILE A 196 17.09 -24.25 1.34
N ILE A 197 15.76 -24.39 1.38
CA ILE A 197 14.98 -24.50 2.63
C ILE A 197 15.04 -25.94 3.14
N SER A 198 15.28 -26.15 4.43
CA SER A 198 15.28 -27.49 5.04
C SER A 198 13.94 -28.21 4.89
N LYS A 199 13.96 -29.54 4.86
CA LYS A 199 12.73 -30.35 4.72
C LYS A 199 11.78 -30.20 5.91
N SER A 200 12.31 -29.94 7.11
CA SER A 200 11.50 -29.61 8.29
C SER A 200 10.74 -28.31 8.11
N THR A 201 11.42 -27.25 7.66
CA THR A 201 10.79 -25.94 7.44
C THR A 201 9.79 -25.99 6.30
N GLN A 202 10.08 -26.72 5.21
CA GLN A 202 9.11 -26.98 4.14
C GLN A 202 7.82 -27.64 4.68
N LYS A 203 7.93 -28.59 5.61
CA LYS A 203 6.75 -29.23 6.24
C LYS A 203 5.98 -28.25 7.12
N LEU A 204 6.67 -27.41 7.89
CA LEU A 204 6.03 -26.35 8.68
C LEU A 204 5.27 -25.36 7.80
N ILE A 205 5.88 -24.92 6.69
CA ILE A 205 5.22 -24.04 5.70
C ILE A 205 3.93 -24.68 5.20
N LEU A 206 3.96 -25.95 4.81
CA LEU A 206 2.79 -26.66 4.32
C LEU A 206 1.67 -26.77 5.37
N GLN A 207 2.01 -27.03 6.63
CA GLN A 207 1.03 -27.03 7.73
C GLN A 207 0.45 -25.64 7.98
N SER A 208 1.28 -24.60 7.94
CA SER A 208 0.83 -23.22 8.12
C SER A 208 -0.13 -22.80 7.00
N LEU A 209 0.19 -23.13 5.75
CA LEU A 209 -0.66 -22.85 4.59
C LEU A 209 -2.01 -23.60 4.66
N TYR A 210 -2.04 -24.82 5.21
CA TYR A 210 -3.29 -25.52 5.49
C TYR A 210 -4.15 -24.73 6.50
N ASN A 211 -3.56 -24.30 7.62
CA ASN A 211 -4.26 -23.50 8.64
C ASN A 211 -4.75 -22.16 8.06
N THR A 212 -3.93 -21.49 7.26
CA THR A 212 -4.26 -20.26 6.53
C THR A 212 -5.48 -20.47 5.65
N THR A 213 -5.48 -21.52 4.82
CA THR A 213 -6.58 -21.86 3.92
C THR A 213 -7.86 -22.18 4.69
N LYS A 214 -7.75 -22.88 5.83
CA LYS A 214 -8.90 -23.15 6.69
C LYS A 214 -9.42 -21.91 7.41
N GLY A 215 -8.55 -21.05 7.90
CA GLY A 215 -8.93 -19.77 8.50
C GLY A 215 -9.63 -18.83 7.51
N ASP A 216 -9.28 -18.89 6.22
CA ASP A 216 -10.00 -18.15 5.18
C ASP A 216 -11.44 -18.65 4.95
N GLU A 217 -11.81 -19.86 5.38
CA GLU A 217 -13.21 -20.31 5.37
C GLU A 217 -14.08 -19.47 6.32
N TYR A 218 -13.48 -18.73 7.28
CA TYR A 218 -14.20 -17.88 8.24
C TYR A 218 -14.47 -16.48 7.68
N ARG A 219 -13.97 -16.20 6.47
CA ARG A 219 -14.15 -14.92 5.77
C ARG A 219 -15.32 -15.01 4.79
N PHE A 220 -16.47 -14.48 5.19
CA PHE A 220 -17.72 -14.58 4.45
C PHE A 220 -18.29 -13.23 3.98
N GLY A 221 -17.59 -12.12 4.23
CA GLY A 221 -18.02 -10.78 3.82
C GLY A 221 -19.23 -10.26 4.61
N ASN A 222 -19.16 -9.01 5.04
CA ASN A 222 -20.21 -8.31 5.78
C ASN A 222 -20.21 -6.82 5.40
N THR A 223 -21.39 -6.20 5.45
CA THR A 223 -21.56 -4.75 5.28
C THR A 223 -21.36 -3.97 6.58
N ASP A 224 -21.36 -4.63 7.73
CA ASP A 224 -20.97 -4.08 9.03
C ASP A 224 -19.45 -3.90 9.07
N ASN A 225 -18.99 -2.66 9.27
CA ASN A 225 -17.57 -2.30 9.30
C ASN A 225 -16.82 -2.80 10.55
N THR A 226 -17.51 -3.46 11.48
CA THR A 226 -16.91 -4.13 12.65
C THR A 226 -16.68 -5.62 12.43
N LYS A 227 -17.01 -6.14 11.23
CA LYS A 227 -16.92 -7.56 10.85
C LYS A 227 -16.04 -7.75 9.61
N ASP A 228 -15.80 -9.00 9.24
CA ASP A 228 -15.05 -9.33 8.01
C ASP A 228 -15.77 -8.77 6.78
N ASN A 229 -15.02 -8.21 5.84
CA ASN A 229 -15.54 -7.61 4.62
C ASN A 229 -15.02 -8.29 3.34
N LEU A 230 -14.57 -9.55 3.43
CA LEU A 230 -13.99 -10.22 2.27
C LEU A 230 -15.06 -10.73 1.29
N TYR A 231 -15.35 -9.90 0.30
CA TYR A 231 -16.10 -10.26 -0.89
C TYR A 231 -15.14 -10.48 -2.08
N PRO A 232 -15.53 -11.22 -3.13
CA PRO A 232 -14.75 -11.30 -4.38
C PRO A 232 -14.37 -9.92 -4.94
N ALA A 233 -15.22 -8.92 -4.75
CA ALA A 233 -14.99 -7.52 -5.09
C ALA A 233 -13.82 -6.85 -4.33
N TYR A 234 -13.39 -7.41 -3.21
CA TYR A 234 -12.28 -6.85 -2.43
C TYR A 234 -10.91 -7.04 -3.08
N SER A 235 -10.85 -7.31 -4.39
CA SER A 235 -9.66 -7.32 -5.24
C SER A 235 -8.44 -7.97 -4.58
N ASN A 236 -7.56 -7.21 -3.91
CA ASN A 236 -6.26 -7.73 -3.46
C ASN A 236 -6.32 -8.91 -2.46
N PRO A 237 -7.00 -8.87 -1.29
CA PRO A 237 -6.99 -10.02 -0.39
C PRO A 237 -7.80 -11.18 -0.97
N SER A 238 -8.79 -10.88 -1.82
CA SER A 238 -9.59 -11.89 -2.52
C SER A 238 -8.79 -12.67 -3.57
N ILE A 239 -7.98 -11.98 -4.36
CA ILE A 239 -7.06 -12.61 -5.34
C ILE A 239 -6.03 -13.47 -4.61
N MET A 240 -5.46 -12.98 -3.52
CA MET A 240 -4.50 -13.75 -2.71
C MET A 240 -5.14 -14.96 -2.03
N ARG A 241 -6.36 -14.84 -1.49
CA ARG A 241 -7.12 -15.97 -0.91
C ARG A 241 -7.31 -17.09 -1.92
N ALA A 242 -7.77 -16.76 -3.13
CA ALA A 242 -8.00 -17.74 -4.18
C ALA A 242 -6.70 -18.48 -4.55
N PHE A 243 -5.60 -17.73 -4.68
CA PHE A 243 -4.28 -18.28 -4.94
C PHE A 243 -3.83 -19.26 -3.85
N VAL A 244 -3.81 -18.80 -2.60
CA VAL A 244 -3.33 -19.60 -1.46
C VAL A 244 -4.16 -20.88 -1.34
N SER A 245 -5.49 -20.78 -1.44
CA SER A 245 -6.40 -21.93 -1.35
C SER A 245 -6.18 -22.92 -2.50
N GLY A 246 -6.11 -22.41 -3.73
CA GLY A 246 -5.96 -23.24 -4.93
C GLY A 246 -4.60 -23.93 -5.02
N TRP A 247 -3.53 -23.24 -4.62
CA TRP A 247 -2.17 -23.80 -4.58
C TRP A 247 -2.05 -24.83 -3.45
N THR A 248 -2.50 -24.48 -2.24
CA THR A 248 -2.40 -25.35 -1.05
C THR A 248 -3.18 -26.64 -1.24
N GLY A 249 -4.42 -26.55 -1.73
CA GLY A 249 -5.23 -27.73 -2.00
C GLY A 249 -4.56 -28.70 -2.97
N ARG A 250 -3.91 -28.19 -4.02
CA ARG A 250 -3.19 -29.03 -4.98
C ARG A 250 -1.96 -29.66 -4.37
N ARG A 251 -1.17 -28.86 -3.65
CA ARG A 251 0.08 -29.30 -3.02
C ARG A 251 -0.14 -30.37 -1.95
N LEU A 252 -1.26 -30.31 -1.24
CA LEU A 252 -1.63 -31.28 -0.19
C LEU A 252 -2.61 -32.36 -0.66
N HIS A 253 -3.01 -32.36 -1.93
CA HIS A 253 -4.05 -33.24 -2.47
C HIS A 253 -5.43 -33.11 -1.76
N GLU A 254 -5.73 -31.92 -1.23
CA GLU A 254 -6.98 -31.55 -0.57
C GLU A 254 -8.00 -31.01 -1.58
N LYS A 255 -8.80 -31.93 -2.16
CA LYS A 255 -9.75 -31.62 -3.24
C LYS A 255 -10.73 -30.48 -2.92
N ASN A 256 -11.19 -30.39 -1.67
CA ASN A 256 -12.13 -29.34 -1.25
C ASN A 256 -11.48 -27.96 -1.25
N MET A 257 -10.24 -27.84 -0.79
CA MET A 257 -9.48 -26.59 -0.84
C MET A 257 -9.22 -26.15 -2.28
N THR A 258 -8.81 -27.09 -3.14
CA THR A 258 -8.64 -26.82 -4.58
C THR A 258 -9.92 -26.30 -5.20
N THR A 259 -11.05 -27.00 -4.99
CA THR A 259 -12.34 -26.63 -5.57
C THR A 259 -12.82 -25.27 -5.05
N SER A 260 -12.64 -24.99 -3.76
CA SER A 260 -13.01 -23.72 -3.14
C SER A 260 -12.20 -22.56 -3.73
N GLY A 261 -10.88 -22.70 -3.85
CA GLY A 261 -10.01 -21.69 -4.45
C GLY A 261 -10.35 -21.40 -5.91
N GLU A 262 -10.58 -22.42 -6.73
CA GLU A 262 -10.99 -22.26 -8.13
C GLU A 262 -12.36 -21.59 -8.28
N LYS A 263 -13.33 -21.97 -7.44
CA LYS A 263 -14.67 -21.36 -7.47
C LYS A 263 -14.61 -19.88 -7.07
N TYR A 264 -13.88 -19.56 -6.01
CA TYR A 264 -13.73 -18.18 -5.55
C TYR A 264 -12.98 -17.33 -6.59
N ALA A 265 -11.98 -17.90 -7.27
CA ALA A 265 -11.32 -17.25 -8.41
C ALA A 265 -12.31 -16.96 -9.54
N GLN A 266 -13.21 -17.89 -9.86
CA GLN A 266 -14.22 -17.68 -10.90
C GLN A 266 -15.13 -16.48 -10.56
N ASP A 267 -15.56 -16.33 -9.30
CA ASP A 267 -16.38 -15.20 -8.87
C ASP A 267 -15.64 -13.85 -9.06
N ILE A 268 -14.31 -13.82 -8.84
CA ILE A 268 -13.46 -12.64 -9.09
C ILE A 268 -13.35 -12.37 -10.61
N ILE A 269 -13.11 -13.42 -11.41
CA ILE A 269 -12.97 -13.32 -12.86
C ILE A 269 -14.28 -12.82 -13.50
N ASP A 270 -15.42 -13.35 -13.08
CA ASP A 270 -16.74 -12.94 -13.57
C ASP A 270 -17.01 -11.46 -13.26
N LEU A 271 -16.60 -11.00 -12.08
CA LEU A 271 -16.73 -9.60 -11.69
C LEU A 271 -15.80 -8.69 -12.51
N PHE A 272 -14.57 -9.12 -12.78
CA PHE A 272 -13.62 -8.39 -13.63
C PHE A 272 -14.14 -8.28 -15.07
N ASN A 273 -14.55 -9.40 -15.67
CA ASN A 273 -14.99 -9.50 -17.07
C ASN A 273 -16.25 -8.67 -17.39
N ARG A 274 -16.95 -8.14 -16.40
CA ARG A 274 -18.06 -7.20 -16.60
C ARG A 274 -17.59 -5.93 -17.34
N ALA A 275 -16.38 -5.46 -17.03
CA ALA A 275 -15.88 -4.17 -17.51
C ALA A 275 -14.34 -4.12 -17.65
N ASP A 276 -13.70 -5.29 -17.69
CA ASP A 276 -12.24 -5.46 -17.74
C ASP A 276 -11.48 -4.63 -16.69
N THR A 277 -12.08 -4.53 -15.49
CA THR A 277 -11.66 -3.59 -14.45
C THR A 277 -11.81 -4.23 -13.06
N LEU A 278 -10.80 -4.04 -12.21
CA LEU A 278 -10.87 -4.41 -10.79
C LEU A 278 -11.89 -3.53 -10.06
N SER A 279 -12.65 -4.12 -9.14
CA SER A 279 -13.63 -3.40 -8.32
C SER A 279 -13.01 -2.29 -7.48
N GLU A 280 -11.81 -2.54 -6.95
CA GLU A 280 -11.01 -1.50 -6.32
C GLU A 280 -10.25 -0.71 -7.38
N PHE A 281 -10.93 0.25 -7.98
CA PHE A 281 -10.42 0.95 -9.14
C PHE A 281 -9.24 1.88 -8.77
N ASN A 282 -8.14 1.70 -9.51
CA ASN A 282 -7.08 2.69 -9.74
C ASN A 282 -6.28 3.17 -8.50
N SER A 283 -6.42 2.46 -7.39
CA SER A 283 -5.71 2.70 -6.13
C SER A 283 -4.20 2.46 -6.24
N GLY A 284 -3.35 3.48 -6.05
CA GLY A 284 -1.89 3.36 -6.24
C GLY A 284 -1.20 2.24 -5.43
N THR A 285 -1.65 1.95 -4.21
CA THR A 285 -1.13 0.80 -3.43
C THR A 285 -1.87 -0.49 -3.77
N TYR A 286 -3.21 -0.48 -3.76
CA TYR A 286 -4.02 -1.70 -3.87
C TYR A 286 -4.06 -2.30 -5.28
N THR A 287 -3.95 -1.50 -6.34
CA THR A 287 -3.70 -2.00 -7.70
C THR A 287 -2.37 -2.75 -7.75
N GLY A 288 -1.34 -2.23 -7.07
CA GLY A 288 -0.03 -2.87 -6.98
C GLY A 288 -0.09 -4.25 -6.31
N VAL A 289 -0.82 -4.39 -5.19
CA VAL A 289 -1.05 -5.70 -4.54
C VAL A 289 -1.89 -6.63 -5.42
N SER A 290 -2.90 -6.10 -6.12
CA SER A 290 -3.77 -6.90 -6.99
C SER A 290 -2.97 -7.50 -8.16
N LEU A 291 -2.11 -6.70 -8.79
CA LEU A 291 -1.17 -7.17 -9.82
C LEU A 291 -0.22 -8.24 -9.26
N PHE A 292 0.30 -8.06 -8.04
CA PHE A 292 1.09 -9.08 -7.36
C PHE A 292 0.33 -10.41 -7.28
N GLY A 293 -0.89 -10.41 -6.75
CA GLY A 293 -1.70 -11.64 -6.64
C GLY A 293 -1.99 -12.31 -7.99
N LEU A 294 -2.33 -11.53 -9.02
CA LEU A 294 -2.57 -12.05 -10.38
C LEU A 294 -1.29 -12.63 -11.01
N LEU A 295 -0.11 -12.07 -10.71
CA LEU A 295 1.15 -12.64 -11.18
C LEU A 295 1.38 -14.02 -10.59
N LEU A 296 1.03 -14.23 -9.32
CA LEU A 296 1.12 -15.54 -8.69
C LEU A 296 0.18 -16.56 -9.34
N TRP A 297 -1.05 -16.14 -9.68
CA TRP A 297 -2.00 -16.97 -10.44
C TRP A 297 -1.38 -17.45 -11.75
N SER A 298 -0.77 -16.54 -12.50
CA SER A 298 -0.16 -16.84 -13.80
C SER A 298 1.11 -17.68 -13.69
N LYS A 299 1.95 -17.46 -12.65
CA LYS A 299 3.29 -18.04 -12.56
C LYS A 299 3.33 -19.41 -11.87
N TYR A 300 2.53 -19.62 -10.83
CA TYR A 300 2.72 -20.75 -9.90
C TYR A 300 1.57 -21.76 -9.85
N LEU A 301 0.51 -21.57 -10.65
CA LEU A 301 -0.58 -22.53 -10.77
C LEU A 301 -0.52 -23.29 -12.10
N PRO A 302 -0.93 -24.57 -12.13
CA PRO A 302 -0.90 -25.39 -13.34
C PRO A 302 -1.85 -24.87 -14.43
N GLU A 303 -1.57 -25.23 -15.68
CA GLU A 303 -2.33 -24.81 -16.88
C GLU A 303 -3.83 -25.12 -16.82
N ASP A 304 -4.26 -26.09 -16.00
CA ASP A 304 -5.67 -26.46 -15.88
C ASP A 304 -6.49 -25.51 -14.99
N SER A 305 -5.84 -24.72 -14.12
CA SER A 305 -6.49 -23.75 -13.23
C SER A 305 -7.18 -22.61 -13.99
N VAL A 306 -8.35 -22.17 -13.52
CA VAL A 306 -9.05 -20.99 -14.06
C VAL A 306 -8.23 -19.72 -13.84
N MET A 307 -7.47 -19.68 -12.75
CA MET A 307 -6.59 -18.57 -12.38
C MET A 307 -5.46 -18.40 -13.39
N THR A 308 -4.75 -19.48 -13.74
CA THR A 308 -3.66 -19.46 -14.73
C THR A 308 -4.15 -18.99 -16.10
N LYS A 309 -5.37 -19.39 -16.49
CA LYS A 309 -5.97 -19.02 -17.77
C LYS A 309 -6.40 -17.56 -17.84
N ALA A 310 -6.97 -17.02 -16.76
CA ALA A 310 -7.53 -15.66 -16.75
C ALA A 310 -6.49 -14.58 -16.42
N ALA A 311 -5.51 -14.87 -15.56
CA ALA A 311 -4.59 -13.87 -15.03
C ALA A 311 -3.84 -13.06 -16.11
N PRO A 312 -3.31 -13.64 -17.20
CA PRO A 312 -2.67 -12.85 -18.26
C PRO A 312 -3.55 -11.73 -18.82
N GLY A 313 -4.82 -12.02 -19.13
CA GLY A 313 -5.76 -11.03 -19.66
C GLY A 313 -6.15 -9.98 -18.63
N MET A 314 -6.34 -10.38 -17.36
CA MET A 314 -6.62 -9.42 -16.29
C MET A 314 -5.45 -8.46 -16.04
N ILE A 315 -4.21 -8.95 -16.09
CA ILE A 315 -3.00 -8.14 -15.97
C ILE A 315 -2.87 -7.19 -17.17
N GLU A 316 -3.09 -7.70 -18.39
CA GLU A 316 -3.05 -6.91 -19.62
C GLU A 316 -4.02 -5.72 -19.54
N HIS A 317 -5.31 -5.97 -19.31
CA HIS A 317 -6.33 -4.91 -19.25
C HIS A 317 -6.10 -3.93 -18.10
N THR A 318 -5.65 -4.41 -16.94
CA THR A 318 -5.26 -3.52 -15.83
C THR A 318 -4.14 -2.57 -16.26
N TRP A 319 -3.14 -3.07 -16.99
CA TRP A 319 -2.05 -2.23 -17.49
C TRP A 319 -2.46 -1.32 -18.65
N GLU A 320 -3.42 -1.71 -19.49
CA GLU A 320 -3.98 -0.83 -20.51
C GLU A 320 -4.70 0.38 -19.89
N ALA A 321 -5.44 0.17 -18.79
CA ALA A 321 -6.04 1.26 -18.02
C ALA A 321 -4.96 2.14 -17.35
N ILE A 322 -4.01 1.52 -16.63
CA ILE A 322 -2.91 2.26 -15.99
C ILE A 322 -2.06 3.02 -17.00
N GLY A 323 -1.82 2.47 -18.19
CA GLY A 323 -1.06 3.14 -19.25
C GLY A 323 -1.72 4.41 -19.78
N GLN A 324 -3.04 4.55 -19.62
CA GLN A 324 -3.79 5.78 -19.95
C GLN A 324 -3.88 6.73 -18.74
N LEU A 325 -3.96 6.20 -17.52
CA LEU A 325 -4.10 7.01 -16.30
C LEU A 325 -2.77 7.50 -15.72
N TRP A 326 -1.66 6.82 -16.03
CA TRP A 326 -0.32 7.22 -15.60
C TRP A 326 0.14 8.47 -16.35
N HIS A 327 0.43 9.53 -15.59
CA HIS A 327 1.03 10.75 -16.12
C HIS A 327 2.54 10.78 -15.86
N PRO A 328 3.40 10.46 -16.83
CA PRO A 328 4.85 10.35 -16.60
C PRO A 328 5.53 11.66 -16.22
N GLY A 329 4.99 12.82 -16.65
CA GLY A 329 5.48 14.14 -16.24
C GLY A 329 5.26 14.44 -14.74
N MET A 330 4.05 14.16 -14.24
CA MET A 330 3.68 14.31 -12.82
C MET A 330 4.12 13.12 -11.96
N LYS A 331 4.50 12.00 -12.58
CA LYS A 331 4.79 10.72 -11.94
C LYS A 331 3.67 10.27 -10.99
N ASN A 332 2.44 10.43 -11.45
CA ASN A 332 1.26 10.14 -10.68
C ASN A 332 0.22 9.44 -11.54
N ILE A 333 -0.58 8.59 -10.93
CA ILE A 333 -1.74 7.98 -11.58
C ILE A 333 -2.92 8.93 -11.34
N ALA A 334 -3.53 9.45 -12.41
CA ALA A 334 -4.68 10.33 -12.32
C ALA A 334 -5.86 9.63 -11.62
N GLY A 335 -6.65 10.36 -10.83
CA GLY A 335 -7.84 9.82 -10.16
C GLY A 335 -8.96 9.40 -11.12
N PRO A 336 -10.11 8.95 -10.60
CA PRO A 336 -10.44 8.76 -9.18
C PRO A 336 -9.73 7.55 -8.56
N TRP A 337 -9.79 7.40 -7.23
CA TRP A 337 -9.21 6.27 -6.51
C TRP A 337 -10.18 5.72 -5.47
N ASP A 338 -10.47 4.42 -5.55
CA ASP A 338 -11.36 3.74 -4.60
C ASP A 338 -10.72 3.70 -3.19
N ARG A 339 -9.40 3.51 -3.12
CA ARG A 339 -8.64 3.61 -1.87
C ARG A 339 -7.25 4.18 -2.10
N SER A 340 -6.93 5.29 -1.45
CA SER A 340 -5.59 5.85 -1.47
C SER A 340 -5.04 6.17 -0.08
N TYR A 341 -3.72 6.09 0.02
CA TYR A 341 -2.92 6.52 1.17
C TYR A 341 -2.27 7.90 0.93
N GLY A 342 -2.61 8.56 -0.16
CA GLY A 342 -2.12 9.89 -0.44
C GLY A 342 -2.59 10.41 -1.79
N TYR A 343 -2.29 11.67 -2.06
CA TYR A 343 -2.76 12.38 -3.25
C TYR A 343 -1.63 12.61 -4.28
N ASP A 344 -0.38 12.43 -3.83
CA ASP A 344 0.84 12.63 -4.62
C ASP A 344 1.80 11.46 -4.40
N MET A 345 1.90 10.56 -5.39
CA MET A 345 2.80 9.40 -5.36
C MET A 345 4.29 9.77 -5.26
N ASN A 346 4.66 11.04 -5.45
CA ASN A 346 6.03 11.53 -5.20
C ASN A 346 6.31 11.80 -3.71
N ARG A 347 5.27 11.82 -2.86
CA ARG A 347 5.34 12.12 -1.42
C ARG A 347 4.92 10.93 -0.55
N TYR A 348 4.06 10.05 -1.06
CA TYR A 348 3.73 8.79 -0.40
C TYR A 348 4.20 7.62 -1.26
N LEU A 349 4.68 6.57 -0.60
CA LEU A 349 5.12 5.36 -1.27
C LEU A 349 3.90 4.52 -1.66
N SER A 350 3.76 4.26 -2.96
CA SER A 350 2.76 3.33 -3.48
C SER A 350 3.43 2.11 -4.09
N LEU A 351 2.74 0.97 -4.05
CA LEU A 351 3.25 -0.24 -4.70
C LEU A 351 3.30 -0.12 -6.22
N MET A 352 2.41 0.67 -6.83
CA MET A 352 2.54 0.98 -8.26
C MET A 352 3.87 1.69 -8.57
N ALA A 353 4.39 2.55 -7.68
CA ALA A 353 5.70 3.17 -7.86
C ALA A 353 6.85 2.13 -7.87
N LEU A 354 6.72 1.03 -7.13
CA LEU A 354 7.66 -0.10 -7.18
C LEU A 354 7.56 -0.86 -8.50
N TRP A 355 6.34 -1.14 -9.00
CA TRP A 355 6.17 -1.74 -10.32
C TRP A 355 6.75 -0.85 -11.42
N PHE A 356 6.46 0.45 -11.41
CA PHE A 356 7.09 1.40 -12.33
C PHE A 356 8.62 1.37 -12.24
N TRP A 357 9.22 1.28 -11.06
CA TRP A 357 10.66 1.13 -10.94
C TRP A 357 11.14 -0.11 -11.72
N THR A 358 10.57 -1.29 -11.47
CA THR A 358 10.99 -2.51 -12.18
C THR A 358 10.91 -2.37 -13.71
N LEU A 359 9.91 -1.65 -14.23
CA LEU A 359 9.65 -1.54 -15.67
C LEU A 359 10.41 -0.40 -16.36
N ILE A 360 10.42 0.80 -15.77
CA ILE A 360 10.92 2.02 -16.39
C ILE A 360 12.10 2.67 -15.67
N GLY A 361 12.55 2.11 -14.55
CA GLY A 361 13.66 2.61 -13.73
C GLY A 361 13.18 3.55 -12.61
N LYS A 362 13.94 3.60 -11.51
CA LYS A 362 13.61 4.41 -10.32
C LYS A 362 13.43 5.89 -10.66
N GLU A 363 14.28 6.39 -11.55
CA GLU A 363 14.28 7.78 -11.98
C GLU A 363 13.02 8.19 -12.74
N ASN A 364 12.31 7.23 -13.33
CA ASN A 364 11.06 7.48 -14.07
C ASN A 364 9.82 7.02 -13.28
N SER A 365 9.99 6.35 -12.14
CA SER A 365 8.88 6.05 -11.24
C SER A 365 8.59 7.24 -10.30
N SER A 366 7.61 7.06 -9.40
CA SER A 366 7.26 8.03 -8.37
C SER A 366 8.16 7.96 -7.12
N LEU A 367 9.17 7.09 -7.09
CA LEU A 367 10.09 7.03 -5.95
C LEU A 367 10.93 8.30 -5.89
N ILE A 368 11.08 8.84 -4.69
CA ILE A 368 11.89 10.03 -4.47
C ILE A 368 13.35 9.77 -4.87
N ASN A 369 13.91 10.70 -5.64
CA ASN A 369 15.33 10.75 -5.97
C ASN A 369 15.96 11.98 -5.27
N LYS A 370 17.16 11.84 -4.69
CA LYS A 370 17.94 12.96 -4.10
C LYS A 370 18.11 14.15 -5.06
N ALA A 371 18.07 13.91 -6.38
CA ALA A 371 18.16 14.95 -7.40
C ALA A 371 16.83 15.64 -7.76
N SER A 372 15.73 15.34 -7.06
CA SER A 372 14.42 15.92 -7.37
C SER A 372 14.42 17.43 -7.06
N PRO A 373 13.97 18.29 -8.00
CA PRO A 373 13.94 19.74 -7.77
C PRO A 373 13.16 20.09 -6.50
N GLY A 374 13.80 20.80 -5.57
CA GLY A 374 13.18 21.22 -4.30
C GLY A 374 13.56 20.41 -3.05
N PHE A 375 14.41 19.39 -3.19
CA PHE A 375 15.00 18.65 -2.06
C PHE A 375 16.54 18.62 -2.17
N MET A 376 17.19 19.78 -2.10
CA MET A 376 18.66 19.84 -2.07
C MET A 376 19.17 19.51 -0.65
N ILE A 377 19.51 18.25 -0.40
CA ILE A 377 20.40 17.92 0.72
C ILE A 377 21.84 18.00 0.20
N LEU A 378 22.59 18.94 0.77
CA LEU A 378 23.89 19.45 0.31
C LEU A 378 25.09 18.54 0.63
N ASP A 379 24.88 17.24 0.90
CA ASP A 379 25.98 16.34 1.23
C ASP A 379 25.88 14.98 0.52
N SER A 380 26.89 14.70 -0.30
CA SER A 380 26.98 13.63 -1.29
C SER A 380 27.66 12.38 -0.74
N CYS A 381 27.40 12.03 0.53
CA CYS A 381 28.09 10.90 1.18
C CYS A 381 27.22 9.65 1.39
N THR A 382 25.98 9.63 0.89
CA THR A 382 25.12 8.43 0.95
C THR A 382 24.36 8.22 -0.36
N ASP A 383 24.71 7.17 -1.11
CA ASP A 383 23.98 6.68 -2.29
C ASP A 383 22.71 5.88 -1.91
N HIS A 384 22.29 5.93 -0.65
CA HIS A 384 21.15 5.18 -0.14
C HIS A 384 19.82 5.84 -0.54
N ALA A 385 18.89 5.03 -1.05
CA ALA A 385 17.48 5.41 -1.12
C ALA A 385 17.00 5.91 0.25
N GLN A 386 16.18 6.95 0.27
CA GLN A 386 15.57 7.45 1.51
C GLN A 386 14.05 7.22 1.51
N PRO A 387 13.56 5.96 1.41
CA PRO A 387 12.12 5.71 1.47
C PRO A 387 11.51 6.23 2.78
N GLN A 388 12.30 6.33 3.86
CA GLN A 388 11.85 6.74 5.20
C GLN A 388 11.32 8.17 5.33
N ILE A 389 11.53 9.02 4.33
CA ILE A 389 10.94 10.38 4.32
C ILE A 389 9.61 10.44 3.57
N MET A 390 9.22 9.37 2.89
CA MET A 390 7.92 9.25 2.24
C MET A 390 6.88 8.75 3.25
N SER A 391 5.65 9.26 3.18
CA SER A 391 4.53 8.61 3.89
C SER A 391 4.37 7.18 3.36
N HIS A 392 3.83 6.28 4.18
CA HIS A 392 3.65 4.86 3.84
C HIS A 392 4.94 4.12 3.47
N MET A 393 6.10 4.54 4.01
CA MET A 393 7.41 3.95 3.69
C MET A 393 7.53 2.43 3.91
N ALA A 394 6.73 1.85 4.82
CA ALA A 394 6.73 0.41 5.10
C ALA A 394 6.45 -0.44 3.85
N ASP A 395 5.73 0.11 2.87
CA ASP A 395 5.47 -0.56 1.59
C ASP A 395 6.77 -0.83 0.79
N TYR A 396 7.91 -0.21 1.14
CA TYR A 396 9.21 -0.52 0.54
C TYR A 396 9.66 -1.97 0.77
N ALA A 397 9.17 -2.62 1.82
CA ALA A 397 9.46 -4.02 2.13
C ALA A 397 8.88 -5.02 1.09
N TRP A 398 7.98 -4.58 0.20
CA TRP A 398 7.50 -5.38 -0.93
C TRP A 398 8.53 -5.62 -2.03
N CYS A 399 9.59 -4.81 -2.06
CA CYS A 399 10.53 -4.80 -3.18
C CYS A 399 11.12 -6.19 -3.54
N PRO A 400 11.54 -7.06 -2.59
CA PRO A 400 12.05 -8.38 -2.94
C PRO A 400 11.03 -9.22 -3.70
N LEU A 401 9.76 -9.18 -3.30
CA LEU A 401 8.68 -9.91 -3.94
C LEU A 401 8.50 -9.44 -5.39
N PHE A 402 8.53 -8.13 -5.60
CA PHE A 402 8.32 -7.53 -6.93
C PHE A 402 9.52 -7.78 -7.84
N ALA A 403 10.74 -7.70 -7.32
CA ALA A 403 11.96 -7.99 -8.09
C ALA A 403 11.99 -9.44 -8.60
N ILE A 404 11.55 -10.41 -7.79
CA ILE A 404 11.46 -11.83 -8.18
C ILE A 404 10.44 -12.05 -9.31
N LEU A 405 9.38 -11.24 -9.35
CA LEU A 405 8.30 -11.35 -10.33
C LEU A 405 8.49 -10.45 -11.56
N ALA A 406 9.44 -9.51 -11.53
CA ALA A 406 9.55 -8.41 -12.50
C ALA A 406 9.61 -8.87 -13.96
N ASP A 407 10.43 -9.87 -14.28
CA ASP A 407 10.60 -10.33 -15.66
C ASP A 407 9.35 -11.06 -16.19
N HIS A 408 8.69 -11.85 -15.32
CA HIS A 408 7.39 -12.47 -15.63
C HIS A 408 6.32 -11.40 -15.84
N HIS A 409 6.27 -10.40 -14.96
CA HIS A 409 5.35 -9.29 -15.07
C HIS A 409 5.50 -8.53 -16.37
N GLN A 410 6.73 -8.12 -16.70
CA GLN A 410 7.02 -7.43 -17.94
C GLN A 410 6.58 -8.22 -19.18
N SER A 411 6.66 -9.55 -19.15
CA SER A 411 6.26 -10.41 -20.27
C SER A 411 4.75 -10.39 -20.56
N LEU A 412 3.94 -10.05 -19.56
CA LEU A 412 2.48 -10.00 -19.64
C LEU A 412 1.94 -8.61 -19.98
N ILE A 413 2.81 -7.59 -20.07
CA ILE A 413 2.40 -6.21 -20.36
C ILE A 413 2.53 -5.93 -21.85
N PRO A 414 1.49 -5.39 -22.52
CA PRO A 414 1.58 -5.00 -23.91
C PRO A 414 2.76 -4.06 -24.19
N LYS A 415 3.53 -4.34 -25.24
CA LYS A 415 4.69 -3.51 -25.64
C LYS A 415 4.34 -2.04 -25.83
N LYS A 416 3.13 -1.75 -26.31
CA LYS A 416 2.61 -0.38 -26.49
C LYS A 416 2.42 0.35 -25.17
N VAL A 417 1.94 -0.34 -24.13
CA VAL A 417 1.82 0.23 -22.79
C VAL A 417 3.22 0.54 -22.26
N LEU A 418 4.13 -0.43 -22.27
CA LEU A 418 5.51 -0.26 -21.78
C LEU A 418 6.24 0.93 -22.42
N SER A 419 6.08 1.12 -23.74
CA SER A 419 6.71 2.24 -24.44
C SER A 419 6.09 3.61 -24.08
N GLY A 420 4.80 3.63 -23.72
CA GLY A 420 4.08 4.84 -23.31
C GLY A 420 4.42 5.31 -21.89
N LEU A 421 4.86 4.43 -20.99
CA LEU A 421 5.07 4.76 -19.57
C LEU A 421 6.12 5.85 -19.30
N LYS A 422 6.99 6.18 -20.27
CA LYS A 422 8.08 7.17 -20.09
C LYS A 422 7.75 8.56 -20.65
N ARG A 423 6.70 8.71 -21.46
CA ARG A 423 6.40 9.97 -22.16
C ARG A 423 4.91 10.16 -22.27
N PHE A 424 4.45 11.36 -21.92
CA PHE A 424 3.04 11.69 -22.00
C PHE A 424 2.59 11.66 -23.46
N SER A 425 1.50 10.94 -23.73
CA SER A 425 1.01 10.64 -25.09
C SER A 425 0.19 11.76 -25.72
N GLY A 426 -0.09 12.83 -24.96
CA GLY A 426 -0.93 13.95 -25.36
C GLY A 426 -2.25 13.96 -24.62
N GLU A 427 -3.02 15.03 -24.82
CA GLU A 427 -4.32 15.20 -24.17
C GLU A 427 -5.31 14.11 -24.58
N HIS A 428 -6.00 13.50 -23.62
CA HIS A 428 -6.98 12.45 -23.86
C HIS A 428 -7.96 12.28 -22.70
N THR A 429 -9.01 11.50 -22.96
CA THR A 429 -10.00 11.08 -21.96
C THR A 429 -10.02 9.56 -21.89
N PHE A 430 -10.00 9.05 -20.67
CA PHE A 430 -10.20 7.64 -20.32
C PHE A 430 -11.60 7.46 -19.73
N GLU A 431 -12.27 6.38 -20.09
CA GLU A 431 -13.57 5.97 -19.57
C GLU A 431 -13.55 4.50 -19.17
N ALA A 432 -14.17 4.17 -18.04
CA ALA A 432 -14.28 2.80 -17.55
C ALA A 432 -15.52 2.61 -16.64
N SER A 433 -15.70 1.38 -16.16
CA SER A 433 -16.70 1.06 -15.14
C SER A 433 -16.16 0.11 -14.08
N ALA A 434 -16.44 0.40 -12.82
CA ALA A 434 -16.14 -0.47 -11.68
C ALA A 434 -17.44 -0.89 -10.98
N TYR A 435 -17.38 -1.96 -10.19
CA TYR A 435 -18.53 -2.42 -9.41
C TYR A 435 -18.04 -3.26 -8.24
N TYR A 436 -18.48 -2.88 -7.04
CA TYR A 436 -18.12 -3.49 -5.79
C TYR A 436 -19.38 -3.96 -5.05
N PRO A 437 -19.97 -5.11 -5.42
CA PRO A 437 -21.07 -5.69 -4.68
C PRO A 437 -20.61 -6.21 -3.31
N PRO A 438 -21.45 -6.10 -2.26
CA PRO A 438 -22.82 -5.55 -2.25
C PRO A 438 -22.88 -4.04 -1.94
N PHE A 439 -21.75 -3.33 -1.91
CA PHE A 439 -21.70 -1.93 -1.48
C PHE A 439 -22.25 -0.97 -2.55
N ASP A 440 -21.92 -1.24 -3.81
CA ASP A 440 -22.45 -0.53 -4.96
C ASP A 440 -23.87 -1.02 -5.27
N LYS A 441 -24.83 -0.09 -5.34
CA LYS A 441 -26.20 -0.38 -5.82
C LYS A 441 -26.26 -0.44 -7.34
N VAL A 442 -25.34 0.25 -8.01
CA VAL A 442 -25.18 0.30 -9.46
C VAL A 442 -23.69 0.29 -9.82
N PRO A 443 -23.31 -0.22 -11.00
CA PRO A 443 -21.96 -0.04 -11.51
C PRO A 443 -21.59 1.44 -11.56
N ARG A 444 -20.35 1.75 -11.18
CA ARG A 444 -19.80 3.10 -11.22
C ARG A 444 -19.36 3.43 -12.64
N ASN A 445 -19.51 4.70 -13.02
CA ASN A 445 -19.02 5.22 -14.29
C ASN A 445 -17.83 6.13 -14.02
N ILE A 446 -16.68 5.82 -14.61
CA ILE A 446 -15.43 6.54 -14.40
C ILE A 446 -15.10 7.34 -15.65
N THR A 447 -14.71 8.59 -15.46
CA THR A 447 -14.16 9.43 -16.51
C THR A 447 -12.94 10.19 -16.00
N THR A 448 -11.85 10.13 -16.74
CA THR A 448 -10.62 10.85 -16.41
C THR A 448 -10.10 11.56 -17.66
N TRP A 449 -10.01 12.88 -17.60
CA TRP A 449 -9.36 13.71 -18.61
C TRP A 449 -7.94 14.06 -18.16
N LEU A 450 -6.97 13.93 -19.07
CA LEU A 450 -5.57 14.23 -18.84
C LEU A 450 -5.07 15.21 -19.91
N SER A 451 -4.35 16.24 -19.48
CA SER A 451 -3.54 17.13 -20.30
C SER A 451 -2.11 17.17 -19.76
N ASP A 452 -1.20 17.88 -20.43
CA ASP A 452 0.23 17.95 -20.06
C ASP A 452 0.50 18.41 -18.62
N LYS A 453 -0.39 19.25 -18.07
CA LYS A 453 -0.20 19.89 -16.76
C LYS A 453 -1.41 19.82 -15.83
N LEU A 454 -2.53 19.25 -16.28
CA LEU A 454 -3.76 19.14 -15.50
C LEU A 454 -4.43 17.80 -15.78
N THR A 455 -4.80 17.07 -14.73
CA THR A 455 -5.65 15.88 -14.80
C THR A 455 -6.90 16.12 -13.97
N ILE A 456 -8.03 15.60 -14.44
CA ILE A 456 -9.33 15.65 -13.76
C ILE A 456 -9.93 14.25 -13.90
N GLY A 457 -10.16 13.56 -12.79
CA GLY A 457 -10.75 12.23 -12.78
C GLY A 457 -11.85 12.11 -11.76
N ALA A 458 -12.98 11.53 -12.14
CA ALA A 458 -14.08 11.31 -11.22
C ALA A 458 -14.89 10.05 -11.55
N GLU A 459 -15.58 9.51 -10.55
CA GLU A 459 -16.54 8.43 -10.70
C GLU A 459 -17.93 8.84 -10.23
N SER A 460 -18.94 8.41 -10.98
CA SER A 460 -20.33 8.46 -10.55
C SER A 460 -20.70 7.16 -9.86
N PHE A 461 -21.32 7.23 -8.68
CA PHE A 461 -21.67 6.07 -7.85
C PHE A 461 -23.01 6.25 -7.13
N ASP A 462 -23.60 5.13 -6.68
CA ASP A 462 -24.68 5.06 -5.69
C ASP A 462 -24.42 3.85 -4.79
N GLU A 463 -24.10 4.12 -3.53
CA GLU A 463 -23.59 3.15 -2.57
C GLU A 463 -24.50 3.05 -1.34
N ILE A 464 -24.34 1.99 -0.57
CA ILE A 464 -25.09 1.78 0.69
C ILE A 464 -24.52 2.56 1.88
N ALA A 465 -23.29 3.07 1.77
CA ALA A 465 -22.57 3.76 2.84
C ALA A 465 -21.67 4.86 2.27
N ILE A 466 -21.26 5.81 3.13
CA ILE A 466 -20.34 6.88 2.76
C ILE A 466 -18.90 6.37 2.84
N GLY A 467 -18.05 6.78 1.89
CA GLY A 467 -16.62 6.47 1.91
C GLY A 467 -16.27 5.16 1.20
N GLY A 468 -17.04 4.77 0.18
CA GLY A 468 -16.78 3.59 -0.61
C GLY A 468 -17.06 2.28 0.15
N PRO A 469 -16.69 1.15 -0.45
CA PRO A 469 -16.81 -0.19 0.14
C PRO A 469 -16.01 -0.36 1.43
N SER A 470 -14.95 0.44 1.59
CA SER A 470 -14.15 0.47 2.83
C SER A 470 -14.81 1.25 3.97
N GLN A 471 -15.89 1.98 3.68
CA GLN A 471 -16.57 2.89 4.62
C GLN A 471 -15.59 3.86 5.28
N ASN A 472 -14.65 4.37 4.48
CA ASN A 472 -13.56 5.22 4.91
C ASN A 472 -13.40 6.41 3.95
N GLN A 473 -14.00 7.54 4.35
CA GLN A 473 -13.95 8.81 3.63
C GLN A 473 -12.52 9.33 3.41
N GLU A 474 -11.58 8.99 4.30
CA GLU A 474 -10.18 9.42 4.21
C GLU A 474 -9.38 8.66 3.15
N ALA A 475 -9.88 7.51 2.69
CA ALA A 475 -9.25 6.74 1.60
C ALA A 475 -10.02 6.82 0.28
N PHE A 476 -11.33 7.04 0.33
CA PHE A 476 -12.17 7.08 -0.87
C PHE A 476 -12.12 8.45 -1.54
N ASN A 477 -11.59 8.51 -2.76
CA ASN A 477 -11.33 9.74 -3.49
C ASN A 477 -12.07 9.72 -4.85
N PRO A 478 -13.39 9.96 -4.85
CA PRO A 478 -14.23 9.75 -6.02
C PRO A 478 -14.15 10.88 -7.06
N ALA A 479 -13.54 12.02 -6.73
CA ALA A 479 -13.29 13.09 -7.68
C ALA A 479 -12.00 13.83 -7.31
N VAL A 480 -11.04 13.84 -8.23
CA VAL A 480 -9.68 14.31 -8.01
C VAL A 480 -9.22 15.16 -9.20
N VAL A 481 -8.63 16.31 -8.89
CA VAL A 481 -7.87 17.15 -9.81
C VAL A 481 -6.42 17.12 -9.38
N GLN A 482 -5.49 16.99 -10.33
CA GLN A 482 -4.05 17.13 -10.05
C GLN A 482 -3.41 18.04 -11.09
N TRP A 483 -2.41 18.81 -10.67
CA TRP A 483 -1.67 19.66 -11.60
C TRP A 483 -0.22 19.86 -11.20
N ASP A 484 0.59 20.18 -12.19
CA ASP A 484 1.97 20.61 -12.00
C ASP A 484 2.02 22.14 -11.81
N THR A 485 2.44 22.57 -10.61
CA THR A 485 2.66 23.99 -10.29
C THR A 485 3.95 24.56 -10.92
N GLY A 486 4.76 23.70 -11.54
CA GLY A 486 6.14 23.95 -11.97
C GLY A 486 7.19 23.72 -10.88
N LYS A 487 6.77 23.45 -9.64
CA LYS A 487 7.64 23.19 -8.48
C LYS A 487 7.27 21.95 -7.68
N GLU A 488 5.98 21.60 -7.68
CA GLU A 488 5.40 20.47 -6.97
C GLU A 488 4.08 20.07 -7.65
N ILE A 489 3.67 18.81 -7.44
CA ILE A 489 2.35 18.34 -7.84
C ILE A 489 1.38 18.67 -6.70
N SER A 490 0.27 19.31 -7.05
CA SER A 490 -0.81 19.60 -6.10
C SER A 490 -2.10 18.93 -6.53
N PHE A 491 -3.09 18.98 -5.64
CA PHE A 491 -4.35 18.25 -5.79
C PHE A 491 -5.55 19.04 -5.26
N ILE A 492 -6.72 18.75 -5.82
CA ILE A 492 -8.03 18.98 -5.23
C ILE A 492 -8.71 17.61 -5.15
N SER A 493 -9.15 17.17 -3.98
CA SER A 493 -9.94 15.94 -3.82
C SER A 493 -11.28 16.25 -3.16
N LEU A 494 -12.36 15.66 -3.66
CA LEU A 494 -13.65 15.71 -3.00
C LEU A 494 -13.63 14.79 -1.78
N TYR A 495 -13.79 15.36 -0.59
CA TYR A 495 -14.06 14.57 0.61
C TYR A 495 -15.52 14.09 0.56
N PRO A 496 -15.78 12.77 0.49
CA PRO A 496 -17.12 12.25 0.24
C PRO A 496 -18.03 12.47 1.45
N THR A 497 -19.19 13.09 1.24
CA THR A 497 -20.18 13.40 2.30
C THR A 497 -21.55 12.81 2.03
N GLU A 498 -21.74 12.19 0.86
CA GLU A 498 -23.00 11.64 0.38
C GLU A 498 -22.79 10.22 -0.16
N THR A 499 -23.86 9.42 -0.18
CA THR A 499 -23.84 8.03 -0.67
C THR A 499 -24.02 7.92 -2.18
N ALA A 500 -24.33 9.01 -2.86
CA ALA A 500 -24.46 9.02 -4.31
C ALA A 500 -23.87 10.30 -4.90
N LEU A 501 -23.09 10.14 -5.97
CA LEU A 501 -22.46 11.21 -6.72
C LEU A 501 -22.68 10.98 -8.21
N GLN A 502 -23.03 12.04 -8.93
CA GLN A 502 -23.02 12.08 -10.39
C GLN A 502 -22.00 13.13 -10.84
N THR A 503 -21.19 12.76 -11.81
CA THR A 503 -20.05 13.56 -12.24
C THR A 503 -20.09 13.79 -13.75
N LYS A 504 -19.54 14.92 -14.18
CA LYS A 504 -19.15 15.14 -15.57
C LYS A 504 -17.76 15.73 -15.59
N VAL A 505 -16.89 15.11 -16.37
CA VAL A 505 -15.50 15.53 -16.54
C VAL A 505 -15.33 15.98 -17.99
N GLY A 506 -14.73 17.15 -18.17
CA GLY A 506 -14.34 17.67 -19.47
C GLY A 506 -13.02 18.44 -19.40
N PRO A 507 -12.50 18.92 -20.54
CA PRO A 507 -11.28 19.71 -20.56
C PRO A 507 -11.38 20.94 -19.65
N GLY A 508 -10.58 20.97 -18.60
CA GLY A 508 -10.58 22.05 -17.61
C GLY A 508 -11.89 22.21 -16.82
N GLN A 509 -12.77 21.20 -16.77
CA GLN A 509 -14.05 21.31 -16.07
C GLN A 509 -14.42 20.04 -15.31
N LEU A 510 -14.87 20.20 -14.07
CA LEU A 510 -15.43 19.15 -13.23
C LEU A 510 -16.80 19.59 -12.69
N ILE A 511 -17.85 18.80 -12.96
CA ILE A 511 -19.19 19.01 -12.42
C ILE A 511 -19.50 17.87 -11.45
N LEU A 512 -19.95 18.23 -10.25
CA LEU A 512 -20.35 17.32 -9.17
C LEU A 512 -21.82 17.56 -8.85
N SER A 513 -22.57 16.49 -8.62
CA SER A 513 -23.98 16.56 -8.21
C SER A 513 -24.33 15.43 -7.26
N TYR A 514 -25.13 15.71 -6.23
CA TYR A 514 -25.58 14.71 -5.25
C TYR A 514 -27.05 14.35 -5.49
N PRO A 515 -27.38 13.25 -6.19
CA PRO A 515 -28.77 12.93 -6.55
C PRO A 515 -29.67 12.74 -5.33
N ASN A 516 -29.10 12.20 -4.26
CA ASN A 516 -29.79 11.96 -3.00
C ASN A 516 -29.57 13.10 -1.98
N GLY A 517 -28.90 14.18 -2.39
CA GLY A 517 -28.58 15.31 -1.53
C GLY A 517 -29.80 16.18 -1.20
N SER A 518 -29.61 17.10 -0.25
CA SER A 518 -30.64 17.99 0.26
C SER A 518 -30.08 19.39 0.54
N SER A 519 -30.89 20.28 1.15
CA SER A 519 -30.38 21.55 1.68
C SER A 519 -29.33 21.39 2.79
N GLY A 520 -29.17 20.19 3.34
CA GLY A 520 -28.12 19.85 4.32
C GLY A 520 -26.81 19.35 3.70
N SER A 521 -26.77 19.13 2.39
CA SER A 521 -25.56 18.63 1.71
C SER A 521 -24.45 19.69 1.69
N ILE A 522 -23.20 19.20 1.71
CA ILE A 522 -22.00 20.03 1.62
C ILE A 522 -21.01 19.44 0.63
N PHE A 523 -20.25 20.29 -0.05
CA PHE A 523 -19.08 19.90 -0.84
C PHE A 523 -17.83 20.34 -0.10
N SER A 524 -16.98 19.39 0.31
CA SER A 524 -15.70 19.65 0.96
C SER A 524 -14.58 19.29 0.00
N LEU A 525 -13.79 20.30 -0.39
CA LEU A 525 -12.71 20.17 -1.35
C LEU A 525 -11.37 20.28 -0.61
N LEU A 526 -10.66 19.17 -0.51
CA LEU A 526 -9.33 19.08 0.09
C LEU A 526 -8.30 19.54 -0.93
N VAL A 527 -7.58 20.60 -0.64
CA VAL A 527 -6.61 21.24 -1.52
C VAL A 527 -5.20 21.11 -0.93
N GLY A 528 -4.23 20.71 -1.75
CA GLY A 528 -2.84 20.56 -1.32
C GLY A 528 -2.23 21.85 -0.75
N THR A 529 -1.19 21.71 0.05
CA THR A 529 -0.38 22.84 0.55
C THR A 529 0.63 23.31 -0.50
N PHE A 530 1.06 24.57 -0.41
CA PHE A 530 2.01 25.16 -1.37
C PHE A 530 3.24 25.74 -0.67
N LYS A 531 4.43 25.37 -1.11
CA LYS A 531 5.69 25.92 -0.57
C LYS A 531 5.85 27.40 -0.85
N SER A 532 5.38 27.86 -2.03
CA SER A 532 5.43 29.27 -2.43
C SER A 532 4.44 30.15 -1.68
N LYS A 533 3.36 29.58 -1.15
CA LYS A 533 2.31 30.30 -0.44
C LYS A 533 1.63 29.40 0.58
N ARG A 534 2.19 29.37 1.80
CA ARG A 534 1.76 28.45 2.86
C ARG A 534 0.40 28.83 3.45
N THR A 535 0.15 30.12 3.62
CA THR A 535 -1.12 30.65 4.10
C THR A 535 -2.03 30.96 2.91
N ILE A 536 -3.16 30.26 2.85
CA ILE A 536 -4.20 30.46 1.84
C ILE A 536 -5.35 31.23 2.49
N SER A 537 -5.81 32.28 1.82
CA SER A 537 -6.99 33.07 2.18
C SER A 537 -8.16 32.83 1.22
N GLY A 538 -7.89 32.35 0.01
CA GLY A 538 -8.90 32.02 -0.99
C GLY A 538 -8.32 31.37 -2.25
N TRP A 539 -9.16 31.16 -3.26
CA TRP A 539 -8.78 30.52 -4.52
C TRP A 539 -7.72 31.30 -5.31
N GLU A 540 -7.65 32.61 -5.14
CA GLU A 540 -6.64 33.51 -5.70
C GLU A 540 -5.22 33.23 -5.18
N ASP A 541 -5.10 32.48 -4.09
CA ASP A 541 -3.83 32.10 -3.48
C ASP A 541 -3.29 30.75 -3.97
N ILE A 542 -4.09 29.99 -4.73
CA ILE A 542 -3.71 28.68 -5.26
C ILE A 542 -2.62 28.85 -6.32
N ALA A 543 -1.51 28.11 -6.16
CA ALA A 543 -0.38 28.22 -7.07
C ALA A 543 -0.59 27.42 -8.36
N GLY A 544 -0.38 28.04 -9.51
CA GLY A 544 -0.36 27.36 -10.81
C GLY A 544 -1.72 26.95 -11.39
N LEU A 545 -2.82 27.26 -10.70
CA LEU A 545 -4.17 26.91 -11.12
C LEU A 545 -5.15 28.02 -10.74
N LYS A 546 -5.91 28.51 -11.72
CA LYS A 546 -7.09 29.34 -11.47
C LYS A 546 -8.30 28.44 -11.35
N VAL A 547 -9.10 28.70 -10.31
CA VAL A 547 -10.31 27.93 -10.03
C VAL A 547 -11.49 28.89 -9.97
N ALA A 548 -12.47 28.70 -10.85
CA ALA A 548 -13.76 29.36 -10.75
C ALA A 548 -14.81 28.34 -10.30
N VAL A 549 -15.51 28.67 -9.20
CA VAL A 549 -16.53 27.80 -8.62
C VAL A 549 -17.92 28.35 -8.93
N SER A 550 -18.78 27.50 -9.47
CA SER A 550 -20.18 27.82 -9.78
C SER A 550 -21.11 26.65 -9.44
N GLY A 551 -22.41 26.76 -9.75
CA GLY A 551 -23.43 25.76 -9.42
C GLY A 551 -24.59 26.39 -8.64
N ASN A 552 -25.23 25.60 -7.78
CA ASN A 552 -26.34 26.05 -6.93
C ASN A 552 -26.00 26.05 -5.43
N VAL A 553 -24.71 25.86 -5.09
CA VAL A 553 -24.15 26.09 -3.75
C VAL A 553 -24.08 27.60 -3.42
N ASN A 554 -23.98 27.94 -2.14
CA ASN A 554 -23.58 29.27 -1.72
C ASN A 554 -22.15 29.54 -2.21
N THR A 555 -21.90 30.69 -2.84
CA THR A 555 -20.56 31.03 -3.35
C THR A 555 -19.58 31.41 -2.23
N THR A 556 -20.08 31.79 -1.05
CA THR A 556 -19.28 31.92 0.17
C THR A 556 -18.98 30.54 0.74
N TYR A 557 -17.70 30.26 1.00
CA TYR A 557 -17.21 28.99 1.54
C TYR A 557 -16.59 29.16 2.93
N GLY A 558 -16.59 28.07 3.70
CA GLY A 558 -15.72 27.92 4.85
C GLY A 558 -14.30 27.53 4.41
N LEU A 559 -13.29 28.04 5.12
CA LEU A 559 -11.89 27.70 4.89
C LEU A 559 -11.26 27.22 6.19
N SER A 560 -10.67 26.03 6.16
CA SER A 560 -9.94 25.43 7.28
C SER A 560 -8.61 24.83 6.84
N PHE A 561 -7.75 24.57 7.82
CA PHE A 561 -6.46 23.93 7.62
C PHE A 561 -6.39 22.63 8.43
N GLY A 562 -5.99 21.55 7.78
CA GLY A 562 -5.69 20.25 8.39
C GLY A 562 -4.19 20.11 8.61
N GLY A 563 -3.67 20.64 9.71
CA GLY A 563 -2.24 20.68 9.98
C GLY A 563 -1.82 19.74 11.10
N GLN A 564 -0.61 19.19 11.00
CA GLN A 564 -0.06 18.27 12.00
C GLN A 564 0.09 18.92 13.39
N TYR A 565 0.31 20.24 13.41
CA TYR A 565 0.58 21.00 14.63
C TYR A 565 -0.48 22.07 14.95
N GLY A 566 -1.65 21.98 14.31
CA GLY A 566 -2.75 22.90 14.52
C GLY A 566 -3.59 23.12 13.26
N GLY A 567 -4.62 23.96 13.38
CA GLY A 567 -5.70 24.04 12.41
C GLY A 567 -7.01 23.60 13.05
N SER A 568 -8.11 23.77 12.33
CA SER A 568 -9.42 23.27 12.80
C SER A 568 -9.69 21.83 12.34
N ASP A 569 -8.96 21.36 11.33
CA ASP A 569 -8.99 19.99 10.84
C ASP A 569 -7.67 19.27 11.22
N SER A 570 -7.59 17.97 10.97
CA SER A 570 -6.37 17.16 11.13
C SER A 570 -5.89 16.64 9.78
N PRO A 571 -4.59 16.31 9.63
CA PRO A 571 -4.08 15.68 8.41
C PRO A 571 -4.86 14.41 8.06
N ILE A 572 -5.01 14.16 6.76
CA ILE A 572 -5.63 12.95 6.24
C ILE A 572 -4.56 12.17 5.49
N ARG A 573 -4.33 10.92 5.89
CA ARG A 573 -3.30 10.02 5.31
C ARG A 573 -1.90 10.65 5.29
N ASP A 574 -1.52 11.34 6.35
CA ASP A 574 -0.26 12.10 6.48
C ASP A 574 -0.11 13.33 5.57
N PHE A 575 -1.17 13.75 4.87
CA PHE A 575 -1.16 14.98 4.08
C PHE A 575 -1.86 16.12 4.83
N GLU A 576 -1.13 17.22 4.99
CA GLU A 576 -1.74 18.50 5.33
C GLU A 576 -2.46 19.08 4.11
N PHE A 577 -3.59 19.75 4.35
CA PHE A 577 -4.43 20.33 3.31
C PHE A 577 -5.15 21.60 3.78
N TRP A 578 -5.59 22.41 2.83
CA TRP A 578 -6.61 23.43 3.00
C TRP A 578 -7.97 22.89 2.57
N ASN A 579 -9.01 23.08 3.36
CA ASN A 579 -10.35 22.57 3.06
C ASN A 579 -11.30 23.72 2.75
N PHE A 580 -11.84 23.71 1.54
CA PHE A 580 -12.87 24.63 1.08
C PHE A 580 -14.24 23.94 1.19
N THR A 581 -15.08 24.41 2.09
CA THR A 581 -16.41 23.82 2.36
C THR A 581 -17.53 24.72 1.82
N TYR A 582 -18.29 24.19 0.88
CA TYR A 582 -19.46 24.83 0.28
C TYR A 582 -20.75 24.23 0.83
N THR A 583 -21.69 25.09 1.21
CA THR A 583 -23.01 24.70 1.74
C THR A 583 -24.12 25.06 0.77
N MET A 584 -25.27 24.40 0.90
CA MET A 584 -26.47 24.75 0.13
C MET A 584 -27.21 25.96 0.71
N PRO A 585 -27.91 26.76 -0.11
CA PRO A 585 -28.82 27.79 0.37
C PRO A 585 -29.89 27.22 1.32
N ALA A 586 -30.29 28.01 2.33
CA ALA A 586 -31.33 27.59 3.26
C ALA A 586 -32.65 27.31 2.52
N GLY A 587 -33.26 26.16 2.78
CA GLY A 587 -34.50 25.74 2.12
C GLY A 587 -34.34 25.34 0.65
N PHE A 588 -33.10 25.13 0.17
CA PHE A 588 -32.84 24.65 -1.18
C PHE A 588 -33.65 23.38 -1.51
N SER A 589 -34.22 23.35 -2.72
CA SER A 589 -34.92 22.21 -3.29
C SER A 589 -34.38 21.93 -4.69
N GLY A 590 -34.07 20.67 -4.98
CA GLY A 590 -33.42 20.22 -6.20
C GLY A 590 -32.20 19.35 -5.89
N THR A 591 -31.36 19.12 -6.90
CA THR A 591 -30.12 18.35 -6.77
C THR A 591 -28.95 19.30 -6.45
N PRO A 592 -28.30 19.19 -5.28
CA PRO A 592 -27.08 19.94 -4.98
C PRO A 592 -26.01 19.72 -6.05
N SER A 593 -25.37 20.81 -6.48
CA SER A 593 -24.38 20.78 -7.57
C SER A 593 -23.30 21.85 -7.40
N LEU A 594 -22.07 21.47 -7.74
CA LEU A 594 -20.89 22.32 -7.74
C LEU A 594 -20.11 22.09 -9.03
N THR A 595 -19.68 23.16 -9.68
CA THR A 595 -18.85 23.11 -10.90
C THR A 595 -17.53 23.83 -10.62
N LEU A 596 -16.43 23.19 -11.01
CA LEU A 596 -15.09 23.76 -11.03
C LEU A 596 -14.68 23.97 -12.49
N ASP A 597 -14.43 25.22 -12.87
CA ASP A 597 -13.72 25.58 -14.09
C ASP A 597 -12.25 25.87 -13.75
N LEU A 598 -11.34 25.22 -14.46
CA LEU A 598 -9.95 25.04 -14.10
C LEU A 598 -9.04 25.45 -15.26
N GLU A 599 -8.16 26.42 -15.01
CA GLU A 599 -7.21 26.94 -16.00
C GLU A 599 -5.79 26.96 -15.41
N ILE A 600 -4.83 26.32 -16.09
CA ILE A 600 -3.41 26.40 -15.72
C ILE A 600 -2.94 27.85 -15.85
N SER A 601 -2.25 28.34 -14.81
CA SER A 601 -1.78 29.75 -14.72
C SER A 601 -0.43 30.02 -15.37
#